data_AF-L9W1G4-F1
#
_entry.id   AF-L9W1G4-F1
#
_cell.length_a   1.000
_cell.length_b   1.000
_cell.length_c   1.000
_cell.angle_alpha   90.00
_cell.angle_beta   90.00
_cell.angle_gamma   90.00
#
_symmetry.space_group_name_H-M   'P 1'
#
loop_
_entity.id
_entity.type
_entity.pdbx_description
1 polymer ?
#
loop_
_entity_poly.entity_id
_entity_poly.type
_entity_poly.pdbx_seq_one_letter_code
_entity_poly.pdbx_strand_id
1 'polypeptide(L)' 'MLERPDAVLAAIPLLAVSGLVVRSVIAVTGVATGLLAAPLAPAGYLAALGFVFRELLVGPVARATAET' A
#
# COMPACT_ATOMS: atom_id res chain seq x y z
N MET A 1 -32.56 10.37 -32.95
CA MET A 1 -32.96 10.98 -31.67
C MET A 1 -32.92 9.86 -30.66
N LEU A 2 -32.10 9.97 -29.60
CA LEU A 2 -32.13 8.97 -28.52
C LEU A 2 -33.46 9.15 -27.80
N GLU A 3 -34.40 8.24 -28.03
CA GLU A 3 -35.63 8.22 -27.26
C GLU A 3 -35.30 7.78 -25.83
N ARG A 4 -36.13 8.18 -24.87
CA ARG A 4 -35.94 7.82 -23.45
C ARG A 4 -35.66 6.32 -23.20
N PRO A 5 -36.31 5.35 -23.89
CA PRO A 5 -35.96 3.93 -23.74
C PRO A 5 -34.55 3.57 -24.26
N ASP A 6 -34.12 4.14 -25.39
CA ASP A 6 -32.81 3.82 -25.99
C ASP A 6 -31.65 4.31 -25.12
N ALA A 7 -31.82 5.47 -24.49
CA ALA A 7 -30.84 6.01 -23.56
C ALA A 7 -30.65 5.11 -22.33
N VAL A 8 -31.74 4.51 -21.82
CA VAL A 8 -31.67 3.58 -20.69
C VAL A 8 -30.97 2.29 -21.09
N LEU A 9 -31.29 1.74 -22.27
CA LEU A 9 -30.64 0.54 -22.77
C LEU A 9 -29.14 0.73 -23.04
N ALA A 10 -28.73 1.91 -23.48
CA ALA A 10 -27.32 2.26 -23.66
C ALA A 10 -26.59 2.49 -22.32
N ALA A 11 -27.29 2.97 -21.29
CA ALA A 11 -26.70 3.23 -19.97
C ALA A 11 -26.32 1.95 -19.21
N ILE A 12 -27.07 0.86 -19.38
CA ILE A 12 -26.82 -0.43 -18.70
C ILE A 12 -25.41 -0.98 -18.99
N PRO A 13 -24.99 -1.19 -20.25
CA PRO A 13 -23.65 -1.68 -20.54
C PRO A 13 -22.57 -0.67 -20.15
N LEU A 14 -22.84 0.64 -20.30
CA LEU A 14 -21.91 1.70 -19.91
C LEU A 14 -21.62 1.67 -18.40
N LEU A 15 -22.66 1.54 -17.58
CA LEU A 15 -22.52 1.43 -16.13
C LEU A 15 -21.79 0.13 -15.73
N ALA A 16 -22.10 -1.00 -16.37
CA ALA A 16 -21.41 -2.25 -16.12
C ALA A 16 -19.90 -2.15 -16.41
N VAL A 17 -19.52 -1.56 -17.55
CA VAL A 17 -18.11 -1.32 -17.91
C VAL A 17 -17.46 -0.35 -16.93
N SER A 18 -18.14 0.71 -16.50
CA SER A 18 -17.60 1.67 -15.53
C SER A 18 -17.26 1.01 -14.19
N GLY A 19 -18.11 0.12 -13.68
CA GLY A 19 -17.84 -0.65 -12.47
C GLY A 19 -16.63 -1.58 -12.62
N LEU A 20 -16.47 -2.22 -13.78
CA LEU A 20 -15.32 -3.07 -14.08
C LEU A 20 -14.02 -2.26 -14.15
N VAL A 21 -14.04 -1.07 -14.75
CA VAL A 21 -12.90 -0.16 -14.83
C VAL A 21 -12.47 0.28 -13.44
N VAL A 22 -13.41 0.74 -12.60
CA VAL A 22 -13.12 1.16 -11.22
C VAL A 22 -12.53 0.01 -10.41
N ARG A 23 -13.13 -1.19 -10.50
CA ARG A 23 -12.62 -2.38 -9.80
C ARG A 23 -11.22 -2.76 -10.25
N SER A 24 -10.93 -2.65 -11.55
CA SER A 24 -9.61 -2.94 -12.11
C SER A 24 -8.56 -1.95 -11.61
N VAL A 25 -8.87 -0.65 -11.58
CA VAL A 25 -7.98 0.38 -11.05
C VAL A 25 -7.64 0.10 -9.58
N ILE A 26 -8.65 -0.16 -8.75
CA ILE A 26 -8.46 -0.48 -7.33
C ILE A 26 -7.59 -1.74 -7.16
N ALA A 27 -7.86 -2.79 -7.93
CA ALA A 27 -7.11 -4.04 -7.86
C ALA A 27 -5.63 -3.83 -8.26
N VAL A 28 -5.38 -3.14 -9.36
CA VAL A 28 -4.01 -2.84 -9.83
C VAL A 28 -3.26 -1.99 -8.81
N THR A 29 -3.89 -0.95 -8.26
CA THR A 29 -3.27 -0.12 -7.23
C THR A 29 -2.98 -0.94 -5.97
N GLY A 30 -3.94 -1.74 -5.49
CA GLY A 30 -3.76 -2.58 -4.32
C GLY A 30 -2.63 -3.61 -4.49
N VAL A 31 -2.54 -4.26 -5.66
CA VAL A 31 -1.46 -5.20 -5.98
C VAL A 31 -0.12 -4.48 -6.06
N ALA A 32 -0.05 -3.34 -6.74
CA ALA A 32 1.18 -2.57 -6.85
C ALA A 32 1.67 -2.09 -5.47
N THR A 33 0.78 -1.55 -4.64
CA THR A 33 1.11 -1.16 -3.27
C THR A 33 1.52 -2.35 -2.41
N GLY A 34 0.82 -3.49 -2.52
CA GLY A 34 1.17 -4.72 -1.82
C GLY A 34 2.54 -5.25 -2.23
N LEU A 35 2.87 -5.22 -3.52
CA LEU A 35 4.19 -5.61 -4.05
C LEU A 35 5.31 -4.69 -3.60
N LEU A 36 5.04 -3.40 -3.37
CA LEU A 36 6.00 -2.48 -2.78
C LEU A 36 6.13 -2.68 -1.26
N ALA A 37 5.01 -2.88 -0.57
CA ALA A 37 4.98 -3.07 0.87
C ALA A 37 5.60 -4.41 1.32
N ALA A 38 5.44 -5.47 0.53
CA ALA A 38 5.96 -6.81 0.84
C ALA A 38 7.49 -6.86 1.06
N PRO A 39 8.35 -6.22 0.24
CA PRO A 39 9.79 -6.12 0.51
C PRO A 39 10.12 -5.02 1.55
N LEU A 40 9.38 -3.91 1.58
CA LEU A 40 9.62 -2.81 2.52
C LEU A 40 9.31 -3.19 3.98
N ALA A 41 8.34 -4.07 4.21
CA ALA A 41 7.96 -4.53 5.55
C ALA A 41 9.12 -5.28 6.27
N PRO A 42 9.67 -6.38 5.76
CA PRO A 42 10.80 -7.06 6.40
C PRO A 42 12.06 -6.19 6.44
N ALA A 43 12.35 -5.42 5.40
CA ALA A 43 13.50 -4.53 5.38
C ALA A 43 13.41 -3.43 6.45
N GLY A 44 12.23 -2.85 6.65
CA GLY A 44 11.97 -1.86 7.70
C GLY A 44 12.12 -2.44 9.11
N TYR A 45 11.58 -3.64 9.35
CA TYR A 45 11.75 -4.32 10.64
C TYR A 45 13.21 -4.65 10.94
N LEU A 46 13.95 -5.18 9.96
CA LEU A 46 15.38 -5.47 10.12
C LEU A 46 16.22 -4.22 10.31
N ALA A 47 15.90 -3.13 9.61
CA ALA A 47 16.56 -1.84 9.80
C ALA A 47 16.32 -1.26 11.19
N ALA A 48 15.07 -1.31 11.68
CA ALA A 48 14.74 -0.89 13.04
C ALA A 48 15.46 -1.72 14.11
N LEU A 49 15.50 -3.05 13.93
CA LEU A 49 16.22 -3.94 14.85
C LEU A 49 17.73 -3.66 14.85
N GLY A 50 18.34 -3.46 13.68
CA GLY A 50 19.74 -3.08 13.56
C GLY A 50 20.05 -1.74 14.24
N PHE A 51 19.13 -0.77 14.13
CA PHE A 51 19.26 0.51 14.83
C PHE A 51 19.21 0.34 16.35
N VAL A 52 18.29 -0.48 16.87
CA VAL A 52 18.20 -0.79 18.30
C VAL A 52 19.48 -1.44 18.81
N PHE A 53 20.01 -2.45 18.11
CA PHE A 53 21.28 -3.09 18.50
C PHE A 53 22.46 -2.12 18.46
N ARG A 54 22.55 -1.27 17.44
CA ARG A 54 23.59 -0.24 17.35
C ARG A 54 23.54 0.67 18.58
N GLU A 55 22.34 1.11 18.96
CA GLU A 55 22.17 2.04 20.07
C GLU A 55 22.52 1.40 21.42
N LEU A 56 22.14 0.14 21.61
CA LEU A 56 22.43 -0.65 22.80
C LEU A 56 23.90 -1.05 22.94
N LEU A 57 24.61 -1.28 21.83
CA LEU A 57 25.98 -1.81 21.86
C LEU A 57 27.05 -0.74 21.76
N VAL A 58 26.79 0.35 21.03
CA VAL A 58 27.80 1.37 20.68
C VAL A 58 27.28 2.79 20.86
N GLY A 59 25.96 2.95 20.97
CA GLY A 59 25.29 4.24 21.09
C GLY A 59 25.33 4.84 22.51
N PRO A 60 24.66 5.98 22.69
CA PRO A 60 24.57 6.67 23.98
C PRO A 60 23.93 5.82 25.07
N VAL A 61 23.03 4.88 24.75
CA VAL A 61 22.47 3.95 25.75
C VAL A 61 23.55 3.06 26.35
N ALA A 62 24.42 2.49 25.51
CA ALA A 62 25.55 1.68 25.97
C ALA A 62 26.49 2.48 26.90
N ARG A 63 26.73 3.74 26.56
CA ARG A 63 27.57 4.65 27.36
C ARG A 63 26.92 5.02 28.69
N ALA A 64 25.63 5.34 28.67
CA ALA A 64 24.88 5.67 29.88
C ALA A 64 24.85 4.50 30.88
N THR A 65 24.74 3.26 30.42
CA THR A 65 24.81 2.07 31.29
C THR A 65 26.21 1.75 31.80
N ALA A 66 27.27 2.21 31.12
CA ALA A 66 28.65 1.99 31.56
C ALA A 66 29.11 3.01 32.60
N GLU A 67 28.42 4.14 32.71
CA GLU A 67 28.71 5.23 33.65
C GLU A 67 27.95 5.12 34.99
N THR A 68 26.98 4.19 35.08
CA THR A 68 26.25 3.81 36.31
C THR A 68 26.84 2.58 36.98
#